data_AF-A0A843I7K9-F1
#
_entry.id   AF-A0A843I7K9-F1
#
_cell.length_a   1.000
_cell.length_b   1.000
_cell.length_c   1.000
_cell.angle_alpha   90.00
_cell.angle_beta   90.00
_cell.angle_gamma   90.00
#
_symmetry.space_group_name_H-M   'P 1'
#
loop_
_entity.id
_entity.type
_entity.pdbx_description
1 polymer ?
#
loop_
_entity_poly.entity_id
_entity_poly.type
_entity_poly.pdbx_seq_one_letter_code
_entity_poly.pdbx_strand_id
1 'polypeptide(L)'
;DVIVLTGGTGIARSDVTIEALRPLLDKELEGFGELFRWISYKEIGTAAIMTRALAGVVAGKLVVALPGSPNAVKTGLELILPEIPHILYLARS
;
A
#
# COMPACT_ATOMS: atom_id res chain seq x y z
N ASP A 1 5.55 -5.80 -13.87
CA ASP A 1 4.42 -6.57 -13.30
C ASP A 1 3.88 -5.96 -12.01
N VAL A 2 4.74 -5.41 -11.17
CA VAL A 2 4.39 -4.74 -9.92
C VAL A 2 4.92 -3.31 -9.93
N ILE A 3 4.16 -2.36 -9.39
CA ILE A 3 4.56 -0.97 -9.21
C ILE A 3 4.57 -0.69 -7.71
N VAL A 4 5.68 -0.14 -7.20
CA VAL A 4 5.80 0.31 -5.82
C VAL A 4 6.06 1.80 -5.81
N LEU A 5 5.20 2.53 -5.13
CA LEU A 5 5.31 3.97 -4.89
C LEU A 5 5.68 4.18 -3.41
N THR A 6 6.52 5.17 -3.13
CA THR A 6 6.90 5.54 -1.77
C THR A 6 6.77 7.05 -1.59
N GLY A 7 6.14 7.46 -0.48
CA GLY A 7 5.88 8.86 -0.17
C GLY A 7 4.53 9.38 -0.66
N GLY A 8 4.12 10.54 -0.16
CA GLY A 8 2.85 11.18 -0.52
C GLY A 8 1.60 10.50 0.04
N THR A 9 1.73 9.66 1.08
CA THR A 9 0.64 8.91 1.71
C THR A 9 0.29 9.38 3.14
N GLY A 10 0.91 10.48 3.59
CA GLY A 10 0.58 11.13 4.88
C GLY A 10 -0.64 12.03 4.79
N ILE A 11 -0.83 12.95 5.73
CA ILE A 11 -1.99 13.87 5.76
C ILE A 11 -1.64 15.31 5.34
N ALA A 12 -0.41 15.56 4.89
CA ALA A 12 -0.02 16.89 4.45
C ALA A 12 -0.77 17.25 3.16
N ARG A 13 -0.95 18.55 2.90
CA ARG A 13 -1.62 19.03 1.68
C ARG A 13 -0.93 18.56 0.39
N SER A 14 0.37 18.32 0.44
CA SER A 14 1.17 17.79 -0.68
C SER A 14 1.09 16.27 -0.83
N ASP A 15 0.52 15.55 0.15
CA ASP A 15 0.40 14.10 0.12
C ASP A 15 -0.81 13.69 -0.73
N VAL A 16 -0.58 13.47 -2.02
CA VAL A 16 -1.63 13.23 -3.03
C VAL A 16 -1.53 11.85 -3.71
N THR A 17 -0.64 10.97 -3.25
CA THR A 17 -0.40 9.66 -3.90
C THR A 17 -1.67 8.81 -3.89
N ILE A 18 -2.43 8.82 -2.80
CA ILE A 18 -3.65 8.01 -2.65
C ILE A 18 -4.78 8.55 -3.50
N GLU A 19 -4.95 9.87 -3.51
CA GLU A 19 -5.92 10.58 -4.34
C GLU A 19 -5.67 10.34 -5.83
N ALA A 20 -4.40 10.30 -6.24
CA ALA A 20 -4.01 10.01 -7.61
C ALA A 20 -4.20 8.53 -7.96
N LEU A 21 -3.91 7.61 -7.04
CA LEU A 21 -3.90 6.18 -7.31
C LEU A 21 -5.29 5.54 -7.23
N ARG A 22 -6.08 5.86 -6.19
CA ARG A 22 -7.35 5.18 -5.90
C ARG A 22 -8.35 5.18 -7.08
N PRO A 23 -8.52 6.27 -7.86
CA PRO A 23 -9.40 6.27 -9.04
C PRO A 23 -8.95 5.36 -10.18
N LEU A 24 -7.67 4.93 -10.18
CA LEU A 24 -7.11 4.07 -11.21
C LEU A 24 -7.24 2.59 -10.88
N LEU A 25 -7.59 2.24 -9.64
CA LEU A 25 -7.67 0.85 -9.19
C LEU A 25 -8.90 0.16 -9.80
N ASP A 26 -8.67 -0.97 -10.45
CA ASP A 26 -9.75 -1.91 -10.79
C ASP A 26 -10.32 -2.55 -9.50
N LYS A 27 -9.43 -2.80 -8.53
CA LYS A 27 -9.76 -3.36 -7.22
C LYS A 27 -8.75 -2.90 -6.16
N GLU A 28 -9.25 -2.35 -5.07
CA GLU A 28 -8.44 -2.05 -3.87
C GLU A 28 -8.30 -3.32 -3.02
N LEU A 29 -7.09 -3.59 -2.52
CA LEU A 29 -6.81 -4.66 -1.57
C LEU A 29 -6.87 -4.07 -0.14
N GLU A 30 -8.08 -3.78 0.34
CA GLU A 30 -8.30 -3.04 1.60
C GLU A 30 -7.56 -3.67 2.80
N GLY A 31 -7.52 -5.01 2.85
CA GLY A 31 -6.81 -5.77 3.88
C GLY A 31 -5.31 -5.48 3.98
N PHE A 32 -4.67 -5.01 2.90
CA PHE A 32 -3.27 -4.57 2.96
C PHE A 32 -3.12 -3.35 3.88
N GLY A 33 -3.95 -2.33 3.69
CA GLY A 33 -3.91 -1.11 4.50
C GLY A 33 -4.27 -1.37 5.96
N GLU A 34 -5.21 -2.29 6.21
CA GLU A 34 -5.61 -2.72 7.55
C GLU A 34 -4.47 -3.42 8.29
N LEU A 35 -3.85 -4.44 7.67
CA LEU A 35 -2.73 -5.17 8.25
C LEU A 35 -1.52 -4.24 8.44
N PHE A 36 -1.25 -3.38 7.47
CA PHE A 36 -0.18 -2.39 7.55
C PHE A 36 -0.37 -1.47 8.77
N ARG A 37 -1.59 -0.94 8.97
CA ARG A 37 -1.92 -0.11 10.14
C ARG A 37 -1.82 -0.89 11.44
N TRP A 38 -2.28 -2.14 11.46
CA TRP A 38 -2.20 -2.98 12.65
C TRP A 38 -0.75 -3.27 13.07
N ILE A 39 0.12 -3.59 12.12
CA ILE A 39 1.54 -3.83 12.40
C ILE A 39 2.22 -2.52 12.79
N SER A 40 1.96 -1.44 12.06
CA SER A 40 2.47 -0.10 12.42
C SER A 40 2.04 0.30 13.83
N TYR A 41 0.80 0.01 14.24
CA TYR A 41 0.31 0.32 15.57
C TYR A 41 1.13 -0.36 16.67
N LYS A 42 1.61 -1.58 16.44
CA LYS A 42 2.50 -2.29 17.38
C LYS A 42 3.87 -1.62 17.51
N GLU A 43 4.32 -0.91 16.49
CA GLU A 43 5.64 -0.27 16.44
C GLU A 43 5.61 1.20 16.90
N ILE A 44 4.61 1.96 16.45
CA ILE A 44 4.54 3.43 16.61
C ILE A 44 3.26 3.91 17.33
N GLY A 45 2.44 2.98 17.84
CA GLY A 45 1.21 3.30 18.56
C GLY A 45 0.16 4.02 17.70
N THR A 46 -0.57 4.95 18.30
CA THR A 46 -1.69 5.67 17.66
C THR A 46 -1.28 6.50 16.44
N ALA A 47 0.01 6.80 16.28
CA ALA A 47 0.53 7.47 15.08
C ALA A 47 0.22 6.67 13.79
N ALA A 48 0.03 5.36 13.89
CA ALA A 48 -0.40 4.51 12.79
C ALA A 48 -1.74 4.91 12.16
N ILE A 49 -2.58 5.70 12.84
CA ILE A 49 -3.84 6.23 12.26
C ILE A 49 -3.57 7.15 11.06
N MET A 50 -2.42 7.83 11.03
CA MET A 50 -2.10 8.84 10.00
C MET A 50 -1.57 8.24 8.68
N THR A 51 -1.26 6.95 8.63
CA THR A 51 -0.78 6.32 7.39
C THR A 51 -1.93 5.93 6.49
N ARG A 52 -1.81 6.26 5.20
CA ARG A 52 -2.78 5.88 4.16
C ARG A 52 -2.19 4.88 3.16
N ALA A 53 -1.29 4.01 3.62
CA ALA A 53 -0.73 2.94 2.78
C ALA A 53 -1.85 2.16 2.09
N LEU A 54 -1.68 1.88 0.80
CA LEU A 54 -2.70 1.33 -0.08
C LEU A 54 -2.07 0.28 -1.01
N ALA A 55 -2.80 -0.79 -1.30
CA ALA A 55 -2.47 -1.69 -2.38
C ALA A 55 -3.71 -1.97 -3.23
N GLY A 56 -3.51 -2.29 -4.50
CA GLY A 56 -4.59 -2.57 -5.42
C GLY A 56 -4.09 -3.13 -6.74
N VAL A 57 -5.02 -3.41 -7.65
CA VAL A 57 -4.73 -3.90 -8.99
C VAL A 57 -5.13 -2.83 -10.02
N VAL A 58 -4.27 -2.62 -11.01
CA VAL A 58 -4.51 -1.75 -12.18
C VAL A 58 -4.08 -2.50 -13.44
N ALA A 59 -5.02 -2.76 -14.34
CA ALA A 59 -4.80 -3.41 -15.64
C ALA A 59 -3.88 -4.67 -15.52
N GLY A 60 -4.25 -5.58 -14.61
CA GLY A 60 -3.54 -6.84 -14.36
C GLY A 60 -2.17 -6.71 -13.69
N LYS A 61 -1.88 -5.56 -13.08
CA LYS A 61 -0.63 -5.27 -12.36
C LYS A 61 -0.94 -4.91 -10.91
N LEU A 62 -0.11 -5.39 -10.00
CA LEU A 62 -0.17 -4.98 -8.60
C LEU A 62 0.44 -3.58 -8.45
N VAL A 63 -0.25 -2.69 -7.74
CA VAL A 63 0.27 -1.39 -7.33
C VAL A 63 0.23 -1.29 -5.81
N VAL A 64 1.33 -0.84 -5.20
CA VAL A 64 1.45 -0.65 -3.76
C VAL A 64 1.99 0.77 -3.50
N ALA A 65 1.27 1.55 -2.70
CA ALA A 65 1.68 2.87 -2.25
C ALA A 65 2.04 2.81 -0.75
N LEU A 66 3.32 3.04 -0.46
CA LEU A 66 3.91 2.95 0.87
C LEU A 66 4.27 4.35 1.41
N PRO A 67 4.37 4.53 2.74
CA PRO A 67 4.94 5.75 3.31
C PRO A 67 6.39 5.98 2.89
N GLY A 68 6.86 7.22 3.02
CA GLY A 68 8.23 7.61 2.65
C GLY A 68 9.31 7.14 3.64
N SER A 69 8.93 6.67 4.83
CA SER A 69 9.87 6.19 5.84
C SER A 69 10.46 4.82 5.43
N PRO A 70 11.79 4.62 5.48
CA PRO A 70 12.40 3.33 5.18
C PRO A 70 11.85 2.15 5.99
N ASN A 71 11.53 2.37 7.28
CA ASN A 71 10.95 1.34 8.14
C ASN A 71 9.55 0.94 7.64
N ALA A 72 8.72 1.92 7.31
CA ALA A 72 7.39 1.69 6.76
C ALA A 72 7.44 0.96 5.41
N VAL A 73 8.42 1.29 4.55
CA VAL A 73 8.63 0.58 3.29
C VAL A 73 8.97 -0.89 3.57
N LYS A 74 9.88 -1.16 4.51
CA LYS A 74 10.25 -2.53 4.89
C LYS A 74 9.02 -3.32 5.36
N THR A 75 8.24 -2.79 6.30
CA THR A 75 7.01 -3.43 6.80
C THR A 75 6.02 -3.72 5.66
N GLY A 76 5.82 -2.77 4.75
CA GLY A 76 4.91 -2.96 3.61
C GLY A 76 5.37 -4.02 2.63
N LEU A 77 6.68 -4.09 2.37
CA LEU A 77 7.27 -5.12 1.51
C LEU A 77 7.19 -6.51 2.13
N GLU A 78 7.50 -6.65 3.42
CA GLU A 78 7.37 -7.92 4.14
C GLU A 78 5.95 -8.47 4.10
N LEU A 79 4.95 -7.60 4.11
CA LEU A 79 3.53 -7.99 4.00
C LEU A 79 3.15 -8.47 2.60
N ILE A 80 3.60 -7.79 1.54
CA ILE A 80 3.07 -8.02 0.19
C ILE A 80 3.92 -8.98 -0.63
N LEU A 81 5.24 -9.02 -0.42
CA LEU A 81 6.18 -9.81 -1.24
C LEU A 81 5.79 -11.29 -1.38
N PRO A 82 5.38 -12.01 -0.31
CA PRO A 82 5.00 -13.42 -0.43
C PRO A 82 3.78 -13.65 -1.32
N GLU A 83 2.88 -12.67 -1.36
CA GLU A 83 1.57 -12.79 -2.04
C GLU A 83 1.62 -12.40 -3.52
N ILE A 84 2.68 -11.71 -3.97
CA ILE A 84 2.81 -11.19 -5.34
C ILE A 84 2.51 -12.25 -6.42
N PRO A 85 3.08 -13.48 -6.39
CA PRO A 85 2.84 -14.44 -7.44
C PRO A 85 1.35 -14.81 -7.58
N HIS A 86 0.67 -14.99 -6.44
CA HIS A 86 -0.74 -15.35 -6.43
C HIS A 86 -1.64 -14.18 -6.83
N ILE A 87 -1.32 -12.97 -6.36
CA ILE A 87 -2.02 -11.75 -6.77
C ILE A 87 -1.92 -11.55 -8.28
N LEU A 88 -0.74 -11.70 -8.87
CA LEU A 88 -0.54 -11.50 -10.31
C LEU A 88 -1.25 -12.57 -11.15
N TYR A 89 -1.34 -13.80 -10.66
CA TYR A 89 -2.13 -14.86 -11.29
C TYR A 89 -3.62 -14.47 -11.35
N LEU A 90 -4.20 -14.10 -10.19
CA LEU A 90 -5.61 -13.72 -10.10
C LEU A 90 -5.95 -12.41 -10.82
N ALA A 91 -5.02 -11.46 -10.87
CA ALA A 91 -5.23 -10.17 -11.53
C ALA A 91 -5.29 -10.29 -13.07
N ARG A 92 -4.87 -11.42 -13.64
CA ARG A 92 -4.73 -11.64 -15.10
C ARG A 92 -5.62 -12.75 -15.64
N SER A 93 -6.31 -13.47 -14.76
CA SER A 93 -7.33 -14.46 -15.10
C SER A 93 -8.65 -13.77 -15.39
#